data_AF-A0AAN9GFQ2-F1
#
_entry.id   AF-A0AAN9GFQ2-F1
#
_cell.length_a   1.000
_cell.length_b   1.000
_cell.length_c   1.000
_cell.angle_alpha   90.00
_cell.angle_beta   90.00
_cell.angle_gamma   90.00
#
_symmetry.space_group_name_H-M   'P 1'
#
loop_
_entity.id
_entity.type
_entity.pdbx_description
1 polymer ?
#
loop_
_entity_poly.entity_id
_entity_poly.type
_entity_poly.pdbx_seq_one_letter_code
_entity_poly.pdbx_strand_id
1 'polypeptide(L)' 'MTENKLKLNSEKTEALLVGTRQKIASLTVTDLQLDDATVPFSPAVKSLGVFLDSTLSMQTHISFITKT' A
#
# COMPACT_ATOMS: atom_id res chain seq x y z
N MET A 1 -10.84 11.88 13.30
CA MET A 1 -11.07 11.94 11.84
C MET A 1 -12.32 11.12 11.54
N THR A 2 -13.50 11.75 11.58
CA THR A 2 -14.79 11.13 11.20
C THR A 2 -15.78 12.24 10.84
N GLU A 3 -15.33 13.21 10.03
CA GLU A 3 -16.17 14.34 9.63
C GLU A 3 -17.39 13.89 8.82
N ASN A 4 -17.28 12.75 8.12
CA ASN A 4 -18.34 12.20 7.26
C ASN A 4 -19.13 11.02 7.88
N LYS A 5 -18.91 10.67 9.16
CA LYS A 5 -19.55 9.53 9.86
C LYS A 5 -19.43 8.16 9.16
N LEU A 6 -18.47 7.99 8.25
CA LEU A 6 -18.20 6.73 7.57
C LEU A 6 -17.19 5.89 8.37
N LYS A 7 -17.41 4.58 8.40
CA LYS A 7 -16.47 3.61 9.00
C LYS A 7 -15.58 2.99 7.90
N LEU A 8 -14.29 2.90 8.17
CA LEU A 8 -13.34 2.21 7.30
C LEU A 8 -13.55 0.68 7.39
N ASN A 9 -13.44 -0.01 6.26
CA ASN A 9 -13.45 -1.47 6.28
C ASN A 9 -12.02 -1.99 6.39
N SER A 10 -11.53 -2.16 7.62
CA SER A 10 -10.15 -2.59 7.87
C SER A 10 -9.83 -3.96 7.26
N GLU A 11 -10.81 -4.87 7.18
CA GLU A 11 -10.63 -6.20 6.55
C GLU A 11 -10.30 -6.10 5.05
N LYS A 12 -10.82 -5.06 4.37
CA LYS A 12 -10.60 -4.82 2.93
C LYS A 12 -9.55 -3.74 2.65
N THR A 13 -8.92 -3.19 3.68
CA THR A 13 -7.95 -2.10 3.51
C THR A 13 -6.56 -2.67 3.28
N GLU A 14 -5.94 -2.29 2.17
CA GLU A 14 -4.52 -2.56 1.90
C GLU A 14 -3.69 -1.29 2.14
N ALA A 15 -2.46 -1.45 2.62
CA ALA A 15 -1.54 -0.34 2.88
C ALA A 15 -0.27 -0.46 2.04
N LEU A 16 0.20 0.68 1.49
CA LEU A 16 1.46 0.80 0.76
C LEU A 16 2.29 1.93 1.39
N LEU A 17 3.52 1.62 1.81
CA LEU A 17 4.47 2.63 2.24
C LEU A 17 5.25 3.17 1.03
N VAL A 18 5.13 4.47 0.75
CA VAL A 18 5.76 5.11 -0.42
C VAL A 18 6.87 6.06 0.01
N GLY A 19 8.00 6.01 -0.70
CA GLY A 19 9.14 6.87 -0.46
C GLY A 19 10.33 6.56 -1.36
N THR A 20 11.44 7.26 -1.13
CA THR A 20 12.70 6.88 -1.77
C THR A 20 13.20 5.55 -1.20
N ARG A 21 13.93 4.77 -2.01
CA ARG A 21 14.48 3.48 -1.59
C ARG A 21 15.29 3.58 -0.29
N GLN A 22 16.07 4.64 -0.14
CA GLN A 22 16.89 4.88 1.05
C GLN A 22 16.02 5.13 2.30
N LYS A 23 14.94 5.90 2.18
CA LYS A 23 14.03 6.17 3.30
C LYS A 23 13.24 4.93 3.70
N ILE A 24 12.70 4.21 2.72
CA ILE A 24 11.97 2.95 2.98
C ILE A 24 12.89 1.94 3.67
N ALA A 25 14.14 1.78 3.20
CA ALA A 25 15.09 0.86 3.81
C ALA A 25 15.49 1.24 5.26
N SER A 26 15.43 2.53 5.61
CA SER A 26 15.73 3.01 6.96
C SER A 26 14.57 2.90 7.95
N LEU A 27 13.35 2.69 7.44
CA LEU A 27 12.15 2.60 8.28
C LEU A 27 11.99 1.17 8.81
N THR A 28 11.72 1.06 10.11
CA THR A 28 11.43 -0.21 10.79
C THR A 28 9.94 -0.53 10.88
N VAL A 29 9.08 0.38 10.39
CA VAL A 29 7.63 0.22 10.47
C VAL A 29 7.16 -0.75 9.39
N THR A 30 6.51 -1.83 9.82
CA THR A 30 6.06 -2.94 8.95
C THR A 30 4.56 -2.97 8.72
N ASP A 31 3.80 -2.25 9.54
CA ASP A 31 2.35 -2.33 9.59
C ASP A 31 1.74 -1.01 10.10
N LEU A 32 0.44 -0.88 9.84
CA LEU A 32 -0.40 0.25 10.22
C LEU A 32 -1.55 -0.26 11.09
N GLN A 33 -1.69 0.32 12.28
CA GLN A 33 -2.85 0.06 13.15
C GLN A 33 -4.05 0.89 12.70
N LEU A 34 -5.15 0.22 12.33
CA LEU A 34 -6.41 0.82 11.92
C LEU A 34 -7.56 0.22 12.75
N ASP A 35 -8.08 1.00 13.70
CA ASP A 35 -9.05 0.55 14.71
C ASP A 35 -8.52 -0.69 15.47
N ASP A 36 -9.22 -1.82 15.36
CA ASP A 36 -8.85 -3.09 16.01
C ASP A 36 -8.07 -4.03 15.06
N ALA A 37 -7.57 -3.52 13.93
CA ALA A 37 -6.90 -4.32 12.91
C ALA A 37 -5.46 -3.84 12.61
N THR A 38 -4.55 -4.80 12.54
CA THR A 38 -3.18 -4.60 12.04
C THR A 38 -3.15 -4.81 10.54
N VAL A 39 -2.86 -3.77 9.77
CA VAL A 39 -2.72 -3.84 8.31
C VAL A 39 -1.24 -3.81 7.92
N PRO A 40 -0.64 -4.92 7.44
CA PRO A 40 0.75 -4.93 7.01
C PRO A 40 0.97 -4.09 5.76
N PHE A 41 2.16 -3.52 5.60
CA PHE A 41 2.53 -2.87 4.35
C PHE A 41 2.83 -3.90 3.26
N SER A 42 2.13 -3.79 2.15
CA SER A 42 2.37 -4.60 0.95
C SER A 42 3.47 -3.96 0.09
N PRO A 43 4.32 -4.76 -0.58
CA PRO A 43 5.35 -4.24 -1.50
C PRO A 43 4.74 -3.61 -2.76
N ALA A 44 3.56 -4.07 -3.16
CA ALA A 44 2.72 -3.47 -4.18
C ALA A 44 1.24 -3.66 -3.83
N VAL A 45 0.39 -2.70 -4.22
CA VAL A 45 -1.07 -2.75 -4.04
C VAL A 45 -1.78 -2.52 -5.36
N LYS A 46 -3.02 -3.03 -5.50
CA LYS A 46 -3.82 -2.85 -6.71
C LYS A 46 -4.92 -1.82 -6.49
N SER A 47 -4.75 -0.63 -7.05
CA SER A 47 -5.77 0.42 -7.02
C SER A 47 -6.53 0.45 -8.35
N LEU A 48 -7.82 0.07 -8.31
CA LEU A 48 -8.74 0.09 -9.47
C LEU A 48 -8.18 -0.57 -10.74
N GLY A 49 -7.38 -1.62 -10.61
CA GLY A 49 -6.75 -2.30 -11.76
C GLY A 49 -5.27 -2.01 -11.96
N VAL A 50 -4.75 -0.93 -11.38
CA VAL A 50 -3.35 -0.48 -11.53
C VAL A 50 -2.53 -0.97 -10.34
N PHE A 51 -1.36 -1.55 -10.61
CA PHE A 51 -0.42 -1.94 -9.57
C PHE A 51 0.51 -0.77 -9.23
N LEU A 52 0.63 -0.45 -7.95
CA LEU A 52 1.53 0.58 -7.43
C LEU A 52 2.53 -0.08 -6.49
N ASP A 53 3.82 0.18 -6.70
CA ASP A 53 4.92 -0.28 -5.85
C ASP A 53 5.42 0.85 -4.95
N SER A 54 6.16 0.51 -3.89
CA SER A 54 6.64 1.44 -2.87
C SER A 54 7.50 2.58 -3.40
N THR A 55 8.09 2.42 -4.60
CA THR A 55 8.91 3.44 -5.26
C THR A 55 8.22 4.15 -6.42
N LEU A 56 6.94 3.85 -6.67
CA LEU A 56 6.15 4.36 -7.80
C LEU A 56 6.85 4.16 -9.16
N SER A 57 7.55 3.05 -9.32
CA SER A 57 8.32 2.72 -10.53
C SER A 57 7.46 2.12 -11.64
N MET A 58 6.21 1.72 -11.36
CA MET A 58 5.29 1.04 -12.29
C MET A 58 5.79 -0.32 -12.81
N GLN A 59 6.95 -0.82 -12.37
CA GLN A 59 7.53 -2.06 -12.86
C GLN A 59 6.55 -3.23 -12.74
N THR A 60 5.94 -3.41 -11.57
CA THR A 60 4.94 -4.48 -11.34
C THR A 60 3.76 -4.39 -12.29
N HIS A 61 3.28 -3.17 -12.57
CA HIS A 61 2.16 -2.97 -13.48
C HIS A 61 2.53 -3.26 -14.93
N ILE A 62 3.70 -2.78 -15.37
CA ILE A 62 4.22 -3.02 -16.72
C ILE A 62 4.39 -4.52 -16.94
N SER A 63 5.11 -5.23 -16.06
CA SER A 63 5.30 -6.68 -16.14
C SER A 63 3.98 -7.44 -16.19
N PHE A 64 3.00 -7.03 -15.39
CA PHE A 64 1.65 -7.63 -15.39
C PHE A 64 0.95 -7.47 -16.74
N ILE A 65 1.05 -6.30 -17.38
CA ILE A 65 0.42 -6.04 -18.69
C ILE A 65 1.18 -6.75 -19.82
N THR A 66 2.51 -6.73 -19.80
CA THR A 66 3.35 -7.24 -20.88
C THR A 66 3.55 -8.76 -20.84
N LYS A 67 3.21 -9.44 -19.72
CA LYS A 67 3.41 -10.89 -19.50
C LYS A 67 4.85 -11.36 -19.69
N THR A 68 5.81 -10.48 -19.40
CA THR A 68 7.26 -10.78 -19.31
C THR A 68 7.62 -11.15 -17.88
#